data_AF-A0A7K5LS33-F1
#
_entry.id   AF-A0A7K5LS33-F1
#
_cell.length_a   1.000
_cell.length_b   1.000
_cell.length_c   1.000
_cell.angle_alpha   90.00
_cell.angle_beta   90.00
_cell.angle_gamma   90.00
#
_symmetry.space_group_name_H-M   'P 1'
#
loop_
_entity.id
_entity.type
_entity.pdbx_description
1 polymer ?
#
loop_
_entity_poly.entity_id
_entity_poly.type
_entity_poly.pdbx_seq_one_letter_code
_entity_poly.pdbx_strand_id
1 'polypeptide(L)'
;MASSSTPKYNSNSLENSSSKRTLKDGTNWEQNEEIPRLPGETRVTDKDVIYMCPFNGPVKGRVYITNYRLYLRSVENDPVVILDVPLGVISRIEKMGGASSRGENSYGLDITCKDMRNLRFALKQEGHSRRDIFEVLTKHAFPQSHNLLFFAFVNEEKFSENGWMVYNPMSEYRRQGLPNERWRVTFINEHYGLCDTYPSLLVVPYNATDDDLKKVAAFRSRNRIPVLSWIHPETQAVIMRCSQPLVGMSGKRNKDDERYLDIIREANGQISKLTIYDARPNVNAVANKATGGGYEGEDAYPNAELFFLDIHNIHVMRESLKKLKDIVYPNVEESHWLSSLESTHWLEHIKLVLTGAIQVADKVSSGRSSVLVHCSDGWDRTAQLTSLAMLMLDSYYRTIQGFEVLVQKEWISFGHKFASRIGHGDKNHADADRSPIFLQFIDCVWQMSKQFPTAFEFNEQFLITILDHLYSCRFGTFLYNSEFVREKEKVSEKTLSLWSLINSEKSKYTNPFYSKELNRALYPVASMRHLELWVNYYIRWNPRIRQQQPNPVEQRYMELLALRDDYIRRLEELQITNNSKIPNSSASSTSPSQMVSQVQTHF
;
A
#
# COMPACT_ATOMS: atom_id res chain seq x y z
N MET A 1 57.23 23.23 13.13
CA MET A 1 57.20 22.25 14.24
C MET A 1 56.03 22.62 15.16
N ALA A 2 55.48 21.63 15.88
CA ALA A 2 54.20 21.64 16.60
C ALA A 2 52.96 21.40 15.70
N SER A 3 52.69 20.13 15.43
CA SER A 3 51.42 19.60 14.92
C SER A 3 50.45 19.37 16.07
N SER A 4 49.32 20.09 16.11
CA SER A 4 48.20 19.79 17.02
C SER A 4 47.17 18.90 16.30
N SER A 5 46.91 17.74 16.88
CA SER A 5 46.07 16.64 16.40
C SER A 5 44.58 16.97 16.36
N THR A 6 43.93 16.70 15.23
CA THR A 6 42.48 16.58 15.07
C THR A 6 41.96 15.27 15.68
N PRO A 7 40.79 15.23 16.35
CA PRO A 7 40.23 13.99 16.87
C PRO A 7 39.61 13.17 15.73
N LYS A 8 40.06 11.92 15.58
CA LYS A 8 39.42 10.91 14.73
C LYS A 8 38.14 10.43 15.42
N TYR A 9 37.01 10.60 14.74
CA TYR A 9 35.74 10.01 15.13
C TYR A 9 35.82 8.49 14.89
N ASN A 10 35.74 7.71 15.97
CA ASN A 10 35.91 6.27 15.97
C ASN A 10 34.51 5.62 15.96
N SER A 11 33.95 5.36 14.77
CA SER A 11 32.72 4.60 14.61
C SER A 11 33.06 3.10 14.57
N ASN A 12 33.32 2.51 15.73
CA ASN A 12 33.38 1.06 15.90
C ASN A 12 33.24 0.73 17.39
N SER A 13 32.00 0.56 17.83
CA SER A 13 31.72 -0.06 19.12
C SER A 13 30.52 -0.98 18.97
N LEU A 14 30.80 -2.25 18.65
CA LEU A 14 30.16 -3.45 19.18
C LEU A 14 30.66 -4.68 18.38
N GLU A 15 31.96 -4.96 18.49
CA GLU A 15 32.47 -6.32 18.22
C GLU A 15 33.52 -6.70 19.27
N ASN A 16 33.46 -7.98 19.66
CA ASN A 16 34.43 -8.76 20.41
C ASN A 16 34.58 -8.55 21.93
N SER A 17 33.72 -9.24 22.69
CA SER A 17 34.14 -9.93 23.90
C SER A 17 34.28 -11.43 23.64
N SER A 18 35.35 -11.84 22.97
CA SER A 18 35.74 -13.24 22.80
C SER A 18 36.41 -13.77 24.07
N SER A 19 35.60 -14.29 24.99
CA SER A 19 36.11 -15.04 26.15
C SER A 19 36.40 -16.48 25.72
N LYS A 20 37.67 -16.81 25.48
CA LYS A 20 38.15 -18.19 25.38
C LYS A 20 37.83 -18.94 26.68
N ARG A 21 36.93 -19.93 26.62
CA ARG A 21 36.85 -21.01 27.62
C ARG A 21 37.09 -22.35 26.92
N THR A 22 38.15 -23.00 27.39
CA THR A 22 38.61 -24.33 27.04
C THR A 22 37.55 -25.38 27.34
N LEU A 23 37.42 -26.36 26.44
CA LEU A 23 36.59 -27.56 26.60
C LEU A 23 36.98 -28.34 27.86
N LYS A 24 35.97 -28.70 28.66
CA LYS A 24 35.85 -30.00 29.35
C LYS A 24 34.42 -30.20 29.85
N ASP A 25 33.93 -31.42 29.64
CA ASP A 25 32.74 -32.07 30.21
C ASP A 25 31.33 -31.68 29.72
N GLY A 26 30.81 -32.49 28.81
CA GLY A 26 29.75 -33.44 29.21
C GLY A 26 28.33 -32.93 29.46
N THR A 27 27.93 -31.74 28.99
CA THR A 27 26.53 -31.28 29.04
C THR A 27 26.17 -30.49 27.78
N ASN A 28 25.35 -31.08 26.91
CA ASN A 28 25.11 -30.62 25.53
C ASN A 28 23.82 -29.75 25.42
N TRP A 29 24.00 -28.47 25.07
CA TRP A 29 23.16 -27.60 24.19
C TRP A 29 21.76 -27.05 24.58
N GLU A 30 21.41 -26.83 25.85
CA GLU A 30 20.06 -26.30 26.18
C GLU A 30 19.94 -24.82 26.64
N GLN A 31 20.97 -23.98 26.58
CA GLN A 31 20.85 -22.61 27.14
C GLN A 31 20.79 -21.49 26.09
N ASN A 32 19.56 -20.97 25.95
CA ASN A 32 19.05 -19.77 25.27
C ASN A 32 18.55 -19.90 23.81
N GLU A 33 17.58 -20.82 23.59
CA GLU A 33 16.69 -20.86 22.41
C GLU A 33 15.52 -19.85 22.49
N GLU A 34 15.66 -18.68 23.13
CA GLU A 34 14.56 -17.72 23.16
C GLU A 34 14.42 -17.02 21.81
N ILE A 35 13.36 -17.36 21.08
CA ILE A 35 13.02 -16.70 19.81
C ILE A 35 12.50 -15.31 20.15
N PRO A 36 12.95 -14.26 19.43
CA PRO A 36 12.35 -12.94 19.55
C PRO A 36 10.85 -13.05 19.31
N ARG A 37 10.02 -12.66 20.28
CA ARG A 37 8.56 -12.68 20.17
C ARG A 37 8.00 -11.27 20.30
N LEU A 38 6.94 -10.98 19.55
CA LEU A 38 6.18 -9.76 19.74
C LEU A 38 5.34 -9.87 21.03
N PRO A 39 5.06 -8.75 21.72
CA PRO A 39 4.02 -8.71 22.75
C PRO A 39 2.70 -9.32 22.25
N GLY A 40 2.11 -10.23 23.04
CA GLY A 40 0.93 -11.01 22.65
C GLY A 40 1.21 -12.25 21.79
N GLU A 41 2.45 -12.45 21.32
CA GLU A 41 2.85 -13.62 20.54
C GLU A 41 3.19 -14.82 21.45
N THR A 42 2.46 -15.92 21.24
CA THR A 42 2.61 -17.16 22.01
C THR A 42 3.08 -18.30 21.11
N ARG A 43 4.09 -19.04 21.56
CA ARG A 43 4.53 -20.27 20.88
C ARG A 43 3.43 -21.33 20.98
N VAL A 44 3.11 -21.94 19.84
CA VAL A 44 2.12 -23.03 19.74
C VAL A 44 2.82 -24.38 19.69
N THR A 45 3.81 -24.54 18.82
CA THR A 45 4.58 -25.78 18.69
C THR A 45 5.93 -25.51 18.03
N ASP A 46 6.83 -26.50 18.12
CA ASP A 46 8.07 -26.51 17.37
C ASP A 46 8.46 -27.93 16.96
N LYS A 47 9.21 -28.02 15.86
CA LYS A 47 9.67 -29.28 15.25
C LYS A 47 11.00 -29.10 14.54
N ASP A 48 11.83 -30.13 14.60
CA ASP A 48 13.00 -30.22 13.73
C ASP A 48 12.56 -30.55 12.31
N VAL A 49 13.06 -29.78 11.34
CA VAL A 49 12.71 -29.87 9.92
C VAL A 49 13.94 -29.66 9.05
N ILE A 50 13.82 -30.02 7.78
CA ILE A 50 14.78 -29.65 6.74
C ILE A 50 14.09 -28.67 5.80
N TYR A 51 14.47 -27.40 5.83
CA TYR A 51 14.00 -26.42 4.87
C TYR A 51 14.72 -26.60 3.53
N MET A 52 13.97 -26.86 2.48
CA MET A 52 14.50 -26.98 1.12
C MET A 52 14.60 -25.58 0.52
N CYS A 53 15.68 -24.86 0.84
CA CYS A 53 15.94 -23.54 0.27
C CYS A 53 16.21 -23.68 -1.23
N PRO A 54 15.43 -23.03 -2.11
CA PRO A 54 15.65 -23.15 -3.55
C PRO A 54 16.98 -22.55 -4.01
N PHE A 55 17.61 -21.69 -3.19
CA PHE A 55 18.85 -20.98 -3.53
C PHE A 55 20.11 -21.63 -2.94
N ASN A 56 20.00 -22.15 -1.70
CA ASN A 56 21.14 -22.64 -0.93
C ASN A 56 21.05 -24.14 -0.59
N GLY A 57 20.04 -24.85 -1.09
CA GLY A 57 19.85 -26.27 -0.83
C GLY A 57 19.20 -26.59 0.52
N PRO A 58 19.27 -27.84 0.99
CA PRO A 58 18.64 -28.30 2.22
C PRO A 58 19.30 -27.68 3.47
N VAL A 59 18.49 -27.12 4.36
CA VAL A 59 18.91 -26.49 5.61
C VAL A 59 18.21 -27.17 6.78
N LYS A 60 18.97 -27.89 7.61
CA LYS A 60 18.46 -28.46 8.87
C LYS A 60 18.24 -27.35 9.89
N GLY A 61 17.10 -27.35 10.56
CA GLY A 61 16.83 -26.39 11.61
C GLY A 61 15.58 -26.73 12.39
N ARG A 62 15.25 -25.87 13.36
CA ARG A 62 14.01 -25.98 14.13
C ARG A 62 13.05 -24.92 13.65
N VAL A 63 11.84 -25.35 13.30
CA VAL A 63 10.73 -24.44 12.98
C VAL A 63 9.83 -24.30 14.19
N TYR A 64 9.48 -23.06 14.50
CA TYR A 64 8.61 -22.67 15.58
C TYR A 64 7.39 -22.01 14.98
N ILE A 65 6.21 -22.48 15.39
CA ILE A 65 4.93 -21.92 14.98
C ILE A 65 4.36 -21.18 16.18
N THR A 66 4.04 -19.92 15.99
CA THR A 66 3.33 -19.08 16.97
C THR A 66 1.90 -18.84 16.50
N ASN A 67 1.15 -18.06 17.28
CA ASN A 67 -0.14 -17.51 16.84
C ASN A 67 0.01 -16.41 15.77
N TYR A 68 1.23 -16.02 15.38
CA TYR A 68 1.50 -14.96 14.40
C TYR A 68 2.32 -15.42 13.20
N ARG A 69 3.39 -16.19 13.41
CA ARG A 69 4.37 -16.54 12.35
C ARG A 69 4.87 -17.97 12.43
N LEU A 70 5.42 -18.40 11.31
CA LEU A 70 6.36 -19.51 11.21
C LEU A 70 7.77 -18.91 11.25
N TYR A 71 8.57 -19.35 12.21
CA TYR A 71 9.95 -18.90 12.41
C TYR A 71 10.89 -20.11 12.38
N LEU A 72 11.80 -20.19 11.41
CA LEU A 72 12.85 -21.21 11.39
C LEU A 72 14.19 -20.59 11.75
N ARG A 73 14.96 -21.32 12.57
CA ARG A 73 16.35 -21.01 12.91
C ARG A 73 17.23 -22.23 12.65
N SER A 74 18.32 -22.04 11.90
CA SER A 74 19.36 -23.04 11.67
C SER A 74 20.70 -22.49 12.16
N VAL A 75 21.22 -23.06 13.25
CA VAL A 75 22.54 -22.74 13.83
C VAL A 75 23.67 -23.55 13.21
N GLU A 76 23.36 -24.54 12.35
CA GLU A 76 24.36 -25.37 11.66
C GLU A 76 25.06 -24.62 10.52
N ASN A 77 24.54 -23.46 10.11
CA ASN A 77 25.07 -22.64 9.03
C ASN A 77 25.67 -21.34 9.59
N ASP A 78 26.74 -20.85 8.97
CA ASP A 78 27.33 -19.54 9.23
C ASP A 78 27.32 -18.71 7.92
N PRO A 79 26.57 -17.59 7.86
CA PRO A 79 25.73 -17.03 8.91
C PRO A 79 24.47 -17.88 9.20
N VAL A 80 23.93 -17.70 10.41
CA VAL A 80 22.69 -18.37 10.87
C VAL A 80 21.55 -18.12 9.88
N VAL A 81 20.94 -19.18 9.37
CA VAL A 81 19.79 -19.07 8.46
C VAL A 81 18.52 -18.87 9.29
N ILE A 82 17.86 -17.73 9.04
CA ILE A 82 16.57 -17.37 9.65
C ILE A 82 15.53 -17.23 8.55
N LEU A 83 14.37 -17.85 8.75
CA LEU A 83 13.18 -17.67 7.92
C LEU A 83 12.02 -17.23 8.82
N ASP A 84 11.60 -15.98 8.66
CA ASP A 84 10.47 -15.38 9.39
C ASP A 84 9.31 -15.12 8.43
N VAL A 85 8.17 -15.75 8.70
CA VAL A 85 7.00 -15.76 7.80
C VAL A 85 5.73 -15.55 8.62
N PRO A 86 5.13 -14.35 8.59
CA PRO A 86 3.81 -14.13 9.16
C PRO A 86 2.80 -15.12 8.58
N LEU A 87 2.00 -15.75 9.41
CA LEU A 87 1.09 -16.82 8.98
C LEU A 87 0.01 -16.29 8.01
N GLY A 88 -0.40 -15.02 8.12
CA GLY A 88 -1.39 -14.41 7.21
C GLY A 88 -0.93 -14.31 5.75
N VAL A 89 0.38 -14.45 5.51
CA VAL A 89 1.01 -14.53 4.18
C VAL A 89 0.79 -15.90 3.53
N ILE A 90 0.53 -16.94 4.31
CA ILE A 90 0.30 -18.29 3.79
C ILE A 90 -1.04 -18.32 3.04
N SER A 91 -1.01 -18.76 1.78
CA SER A 91 -2.20 -18.92 0.95
C SER A 91 -2.71 -20.36 1.00
N ARG A 92 -1.80 -21.34 0.91
CA ARG A 92 -2.11 -22.77 0.83
C ARG A 92 -1.01 -23.59 1.50
N ILE A 93 -1.40 -24.67 2.17
CA ILE A 93 -0.50 -25.66 2.76
C ILE A 93 -0.87 -27.03 2.18
N GLU A 94 0.11 -27.75 1.67
CA GLU A 94 -0.05 -29.08 1.08
C GLU A 94 0.91 -30.08 1.71
N LYS A 95 0.47 -31.34 1.77
CA LYS A 95 1.30 -32.45 2.23
C LYS A 95 2.06 -33.03 1.04
N MET A 96 3.37 -33.08 1.12
CA MET A 96 4.24 -33.74 0.15
C MET A 96 4.54 -35.17 0.58
N GLY A 97 4.57 -36.08 -0.38
CA GLY A 97 4.91 -37.49 -0.18
C GLY A 97 3.85 -38.31 0.58
N GLY A 98 4.14 -39.59 0.80
CA GLY A 98 3.26 -40.54 1.47
C GLY A 98 4.04 -41.76 1.97
N ALA A 99 3.31 -42.82 2.38
CA ALA A 99 3.94 -44.04 2.88
C ALA A 99 4.85 -44.75 1.85
N SER A 100 4.63 -44.50 0.57
CA SER A 100 5.43 -45.05 -0.54
C SER A 100 6.59 -44.15 -0.96
N SER A 101 6.75 -42.96 -0.37
CA SER A 101 7.81 -42.03 -0.74
C SER A 101 9.15 -42.50 -0.19
N ARG A 102 10.02 -42.99 -1.08
CA ARG A 102 11.36 -43.51 -0.72
C ARG A 102 12.50 -42.52 -1.01
N GLY A 103 12.20 -41.39 -1.66
CA GLY A 103 13.20 -40.38 -2.00
C GLY A 103 13.66 -39.61 -0.76
N GLU A 104 14.92 -39.18 -0.75
CA GLU A 104 15.43 -38.29 0.28
C GLU A 104 14.62 -36.98 0.30
N ASN A 105 14.26 -36.48 1.49
CA ASN A 105 13.50 -35.23 1.67
C ASN A 105 12.15 -35.17 0.91
N SER A 106 11.58 -36.32 0.54
CA SER A 106 10.34 -36.41 -0.27
C SER A 106 9.04 -36.37 0.54
N TYR A 107 9.13 -36.34 1.88
CA TYR A 107 7.99 -36.31 2.80
C TYR A 107 7.99 -35.00 3.60
N GLY A 108 6.90 -34.24 3.57
CA GLY A 108 6.82 -33.00 4.33
C GLY A 108 5.70 -32.05 3.90
N LEU A 109 5.96 -30.74 3.92
CA LEU A 109 5.00 -29.69 3.56
C LEU A 109 5.48 -28.82 2.39
N ASP A 110 4.54 -28.48 1.50
CA ASP A 110 4.68 -27.41 0.50
C ASP A 110 3.73 -26.27 0.87
N ILE A 111 4.25 -25.05 0.98
CA ILE A 111 3.52 -23.88 1.46
C ILE A 111 3.60 -22.80 0.40
N THR A 112 2.45 -22.50 -0.22
CA THR A 112 2.33 -21.39 -1.17
C THR A 112 2.03 -20.10 -0.41
N CYS A 113 2.85 -19.08 -0.61
CA CYS A 113 2.69 -17.78 0.03
C CYS A 113 2.18 -16.70 -0.95
N LYS A 114 1.54 -15.66 -0.40
CA LYS A 114 0.99 -14.50 -1.12
C LYS A 114 2.06 -13.51 -1.56
N ASP A 115 3.23 -13.56 -0.93
CA ASP A 115 4.35 -12.62 -1.08
C ASP A 115 5.38 -13.10 -2.12
N MET A 116 4.96 -13.75 -3.21
CA MET A 116 5.85 -14.18 -4.32
C MET A 116 6.85 -15.30 -4.01
N ARG A 117 6.64 -16.10 -2.95
CA ARG A 117 7.45 -17.31 -2.68
C ARG A 117 6.61 -18.55 -2.38
N ASN A 118 7.28 -19.70 -2.47
CA ASN A 118 6.84 -20.98 -1.92
C ASN A 118 7.91 -21.52 -0.98
N LEU A 119 7.48 -22.15 0.11
CA LEU A 119 8.35 -22.73 1.13
C LEU A 119 8.15 -24.25 1.16
N ARG A 120 9.26 -24.99 1.24
CA ARG A 120 9.23 -26.45 1.26
C ARG A 120 9.98 -26.97 2.47
N PHE A 121 9.31 -27.76 3.30
CA PHE A 121 9.89 -28.37 4.50
C PHE A 121 9.80 -29.88 4.40
N ALA A 122 10.93 -30.58 4.52
CA ALA A 122 10.98 -32.01 4.68
C ALA A 122 10.96 -32.39 6.17
N LEU A 123 10.23 -33.46 6.49
CA LEU A 123 10.02 -33.99 7.83
C LEU A 123 10.31 -35.49 7.86
N LYS A 124 10.59 -36.04 9.05
CA LYS A 124 10.74 -37.48 9.24
C LYS A 124 9.38 -38.18 9.07
N GLN A 125 9.35 -39.33 8.39
CA GLN A 125 8.11 -40.10 8.21
C GLN A 125 7.59 -40.71 9.52
N GLU A 126 8.49 -40.99 10.45
CA GLU A 126 8.20 -41.54 11.76
C GLU A 126 7.43 -40.56 12.66
N GLY A 127 6.63 -41.10 13.59
CA GLY A 127 6.01 -40.31 14.66
C GLY A 127 4.97 -39.28 14.24
N HIS A 128 4.30 -39.47 13.09
CA HIS A 128 3.24 -38.59 12.57
C HIS A 128 3.62 -37.10 12.41
N SER A 129 4.92 -36.76 12.39
CA SER A 129 5.43 -35.40 12.50
C SER A 129 4.80 -34.39 11.51
N ARG A 130 4.60 -34.79 10.25
CA ARG A 130 3.95 -33.98 9.20
C ARG A 130 2.47 -33.72 9.48
N ARG A 131 1.75 -34.69 10.06
CA ARG A 131 0.33 -34.54 10.36
C ARG A 131 0.14 -33.47 11.42
N ASP A 132 0.89 -33.57 12.51
CA ASP A 132 0.78 -32.68 13.66
C ASP A 132 1.09 -31.23 13.27
N ILE A 133 2.21 -31.01 12.57
CA ILE A 133 2.60 -29.67 12.13
C ILE A 133 1.62 -29.12 11.08
N PHE A 134 1.09 -29.96 10.17
CA PHE A 134 0.09 -29.54 9.19
C PHE A 134 -1.18 -29.05 9.86
N GLU A 135 -1.71 -29.80 10.84
CA GLU A 135 -2.95 -29.47 11.53
C GLU A 135 -2.80 -28.17 12.33
N VAL A 136 -1.70 -28.02 13.07
CA VAL A 136 -1.41 -26.81 13.84
C VAL A 136 -1.21 -25.59 12.92
N LEU A 137 -0.37 -25.73 11.88
CA LEU A 137 -0.10 -24.63 10.95
C LEU A 137 -1.36 -24.20 10.20
N THR A 138 -2.17 -25.14 9.74
CA THR A 138 -3.46 -24.86 9.06
C THR A 138 -4.42 -24.12 9.99
N LYS A 139 -4.51 -24.54 11.26
CA LYS A 139 -5.37 -23.86 12.25
C LYS A 139 -4.97 -22.40 12.45
N HIS A 140 -3.68 -22.12 12.63
CA HIS A 140 -3.19 -20.78 12.96
C HIS A 140 -2.94 -19.87 11.75
N ALA A 141 -2.68 -20.43 10.56
CA ALA A 141 -2.58 -19.65 9.32
C ALA A 141 -3.95 -19.23 8.76
N PHE A 142 -5.01 -19.98 9.10
CA PHE A 142 -6.37 -19.69 8.66
C PHE A 142 -7.31 -19.45 9.84
N PRO A 143 -7.08 -18.42 10.68
CA PRO A 143 -7.88 -18.17 11.88
C PRO A 143 -9.37 -17.95 11.57
N GLN A 144 -9.70 -17.23 10.50
CA GLN A 144 -11.10 -17.00 10.09
C GLN A 144 -11.83 -18.32 9.79
N SER A 145 -11.19 -19.27 9.10
CA SER A 145 -11.79 -20.58 8.82
C SER A 145 -11.90 -21.50 10.04
N HIS A 146 -11.27 -21.14 11.16
CA HIS A 146 -11.24 -21.94 12.39
C HIS A 146 -11.84 -21.18 13.60
N ASN A 147 -12.55 -20.08 13.36
CA ASN A 147 -13.15 -19.23 14.40
C ASN A 147 -12.14 -18.78 15.47
N LEU A 148 -10.91 -18.47 15.05
CA LEU A 148 -9.89 -17.88 15.89
C LEU A 148 -9.75 -16.38 15.60
N LEU A 149 -9.25 -15.64 16.57
CA LEU A 149 -8.90 -14.23 16.39
C LEU A 149 -7.69 -14.09 15.47
N PHE A 150 -7.67 -13.03 14.67
CA PHE A 150 -6.45 -12.59 13.99
C PHE A 150 -5.42 -12.10 15.01
N PHE A 151 -4.13 -12.20 14.67
CA PHE A 151 -3.05 -11.71 15.54
C PHE A 151 -3.23 -10.22 15.91
N ALA A 152 -3.77 -9.39 15.00
CA ALA A 152 -4.08 -7.98 15.26
C ALA A 152 -4.93 -7.72 16.52
N PHE A 153 -5.80 -8.66 16.92
CA PHE A 153 -6.66 -8.53 18.12
C PHE A 153 -6.00 -9.04 19.41
N VAL A 154 -4.83 -9.67 19.30
CA VAL A 154 -4.03 -10.14 20.44
C VAL A 154 -2.67 -9.46 20.49
N ASN A 155 -2.38 -8.55 19.55
CA ASN A 155 -1.14 -7.80 19.51
C ASN A 155 -1.12 -6.75 20.62
N GLU A 156 -0.14 -6.85 21.52
CA GLU A 156 0.01 -5.97 22.70
C GLU A 156 1.18 -4.98 22.56
N GLU A 157 1.69 -4.79 21.35
CA GLU A 157 2.76 -3.84 21.07
C GLU A 157 2.35 -2.40 21.43
N LYS A 158 3.36 -1.58 21.75
CA LYS A 158 3.15 -0.18 22.10
C LYS A 158 3.98 0.71 21.18
N PHE A 159 3.33 1.75 20.70
CA PHE A 159 3.89 2.74 19.79
C PHE A 159 3.72 4.13 20.39
N SER A 160 4.59 5.08 20.05
CA SER A 160 4.48 6.46 20.52
C SER A 160 3.32 7.19 19.85
N GLU A 161 2.93 6.76 18.65
CA GLU A 161 1.87 7.36 17.85
C GLU A 161 0.63 6.46 17.78
N ASN A 162 -0.56 7.06 17.84
CA ASN A 162 -1.82 6.37 17.54
C ASN A 162 -2.21 6.57 16.07
N GLY A 163 -1.86 5.59 15.23
CA GLY A 163 -2.12 5.59 13.81
C GLY A 163 -3.61 5.59 13.42
N TRP A 164 -4.53 5.28 14.35
CA TRP A 164 -5.96 5.44 14.06
C TRP A 164 -6.39 6.89 13.96
N MET A 165 -5.60 7.82 14.50
CA MET A 165 -5.87 9.27 14.48
C MET A 165 -5.39 9.97 13.21
N VAL A 166 -4.67 9.26 12.32
CA VAL A 166 -4.09 9.85 11.10
C VAL A 166 -5.16 10.40 10.15
N TYR A 167 -6.34 9.77 10.10
CA TYR A 167 -7.42 10.17 9.22
C TYR A 167 -8.65 10.61 10.01
N ASN A 168 -9.09 11.84 9.76
CA ASN A 168 -10.38 12.36 10.18
C ASN A 168 -11.10 12.91 8.93
N PRO A 169 -12.24 12.33 8.50
CA PRO A 169 -12.88 12.70 7.23
C PRO A 169 -13.18 14.20 7.13
N MET A 170 -13.71 14.80 8.19
CA MET A 170 -14.05 16.22 8.20
C MET A 170 -12.81 17.11 8.11
N SER A 171 -11.70 16.73 8.74
CA SER A 171 -10.44 17.48 8.66
C SER A 171 -9.83 17.40 7.25
N GLU A 172 -9.93 16.25 6.59
CA GLU A 172 -9.50 16.10 5.20
C GLU A 172 -10.38 16.91 4.24
N TYR A 173 -11.70 16.90 4.40
CA TYR A 173 -12.58 17.75 3.60
C TYR A 173 -12.29 19.25 3.83
N ARG A 174 -12.07 19.67 5.08
CA ARG A 174 -11.68 21.07 5.38
C ARG A 174 -10.36 21.46 4.72
N ARG A 175 -9.36 20.56 4.69
CA ARG A 175 -8.09 20.79 3.99
C ARG A 175 -8.31 21.09 2.51
N GLN A 176 -9.31 20.46 1.88
CA GLN A 176 -9.69 20.69 0.49
C GLN A 176 -10.63 21.92 0.30
N GLY A 177 -10.95 22.66 1.36
CA GLY A 177 -11.84 23.83 1.30
C GLY A 177 -13.33 23.46 1.29
N LEU A 178 -13.71 22.34 1.89
CA LEU A 178 -15.09 21.84 1.97
C LEU A 178 -15.60 21.81 3.43
N PRO A 179 -16.93 21.97 3.65
CA PRO A 179 -17.95 22.34 2.66
C PRO A 179 -17.78 23.78 2.16
N ASN A 180 -18.44 24.11 1.06
CA ASN A 180 -18.47 25.46 0.48
C ASN A 180 -19.85 25.75 -0.15
N GLU A 181 -19.96 26.86 -0.89
CA GLU A 181 -21.23 27.27 -1.52
C GLU A 181 -21.78 26.27 -2.54
N ARG A 182 -20.94 25.38 -3.09
CA ARG A 182 -21.32 24.42 -4.14
C ARG A 182 -21.38 22.98 -3.65
N TRP A 183 -20.76 22.68 -2.52
CA TRP A 183 -20.62 21.32 -1.99
C TRP A 183 -20.92 21.28 -0.50
N ARG A 184 -21.78 20.35 -0.08
CA ARG A 184 -22.15 20.12 1.32
C ARG A 184 -21.69 18.76 1.80
N VAL A 185 -21.39 18.67 3.10
CA VAL A 185 -21.26 17.38 3.79
C VAL A 185 -22.68 16.93 4.17
N THR A 186 -23.03 15.69 3.84
CA THR A 186 -24.28 15.05 4.28
C THR A 186 -23.99 13.96 5.31
N PHE A 187 -24.93 13.81 6.25
CA PHE A 187 -24.93 12.79 7.30
C PHE A 187 -25.95 11.68 7.01
N ILE A 188 -26.57 11.66 5.82
CA ILE A 188 -27.54 10.63 5.41
C ILE A 188 -27.00 9.19 5.57
N ASN A 189 -25.68 9.01 5.49
CA ASN A 189 -25.02 7.72 5.63
C ASN A 189 -24.34 7.52 6.99
N GLU A 190 -24.58 8.36 7.99
CA GLU A 190 -23.94 8.27 9.31
C GLU A 190 -24.11 6.90 9.97
N HIS A 191 -25.25 6.25 9.74
CA HIS A 191 -25.55 4.89 10.20
C HIS A 191 -25.54 3.86 9.07
N TYR A 192 -24.87 4.17 7.96
CA TYR A 192 -24.70 3.27 6.81
C TYR A 192 -25.99 2.82 6.13
N GLY A 193 -27.11 3.51 6.39
CA GLY A 193 -28.43 3.16 5.88
C GLY A 193 -28.64 3.46 4.39
N LEU A 194 -27.87 4.40 3.82
CA LEU A 194 -27.91 4.68 2.38
C LEU A 194 -27.04 3.67 1.62
N CYS A 195 -25.79 3.49 2.05
CA CYS A 195 -24.82 2.59 1.45
C CYS A 195 -23.84 2.04 2.51
N ASP A 196 -23.92 0.73 2.76
CA ASP A 196 -23.15 -0.01 3.77
C ASP A 196 -21.67 -0.24 3.44
N THR A 197 -21.27 0.15 2.23
CA THR A 197 -19.89 0.07 1.73
C THR A 197 -19.25 1.44 1.50
N TYR A 198 -19.96 2.52 1.80
CA TYR A 198 -19.45 3.89 1.80
C TYR A 198 -19.12 4.37 3.22
N PRO A 199 -18.32 5.44 3.34
CA PRO A 199 -18.07 6.06 4.63
C PRO A 199 -19.35 6.70 5.20
N SER A 200 -19.33 6.92 6.51
CA SER A 200 -20.42 7.57 7.26
C SER A 200 -20.69 9.01 6.79
N LEU A 201 -19.64 9.74 6.38
CA LEU A 201 -19.72 11.10 5.86
C LEU A 201 -19.51 11.13 4.35
N LEU A 202 -20.39 11.81 3.62
CA LEU A 202 -20.31 11.98 2.17
C LEU A 202 -20.33 13.46 1.80
N VAL A 203 -19.61 13.83 0.75
CA VAL A 203 -19.67 15.16 0.15
C VAL A 203 -20.40 15.09 -1.19
N VAL A 204 -21.44 15.91 -1.30
CA VAL A 204 -22.39 15.94 -2.42
C VAL A 204 -22.64 17.40 -2.84
N PRO A 205 -23.19 17.67 -4.03
CA PRO A 205 -23.54 19.03 -4.42
C PRO A 205 -24.52 19.66 -3.45
N TYR A 206 -24.34 20.96 -3.16
CA TYR A 206 -25.16 21.71 -2.22
C TYR A 206 -26.65 21.66 -2.57
N ASN A 207 -26.97 21.75 -3.86
CA ASN A 207 -28.35 21.78 -4.37
C ASN A 207 -29.04 20.40 -4.45
N ALA A 208 -28.33 19.30 -4.17
CA ALA A 208 -28.95 17.97 -4.13
C ALA A 208 -29.45 17.70 -2.70
N THR A 209 -30.75 17.43 -2.52
CA THR A 209 -31.31 17.12 -1.20
C THR A 209 -31.07 15.66 -0.81
N ASP A 210 -31.15 15.33 0.48
CA ASP A 210 -30.98 13.95 0.95
C ASP A 210 -32.04 12.98 0.39
N ASP A 211 -33.25 13.47 0.07
CA ASP A 211 -34.26 12.65 -0.61
C ASP A 211 -33.93 12.40 -2.09
N ASP A 212 -33.28 13.34 -2.77
CA ASP A 212 -32.75 13.10 -4.12
C ASP A 212 -31.67 12.02 -4.08
N LEU A 213 -30.77 12.06 -3.09
CA LEU A 213 -29.71 11.05 -2.93
C LEU A 213 -30.28 9.64 -2.77
N LYS A 214 -31.40 9.45 -2.07
CA LYS A 214 -32.07 8.14 -1.95
C LYS A 214 -32.57 7.61 -3.29
N LYS A 215 -33.09 8.48 -4.15
CA LYS A 215 -33.56 8.10 -5.49
C LYS A 215 -32.41 7.75 -6.43
N VAL A 216 -31.32 8.52 -6.36
CA VAL A 216 -30.07 8.24 -7.09
C VAL A 216 -29.48 6.91 -6.63
N ALA A 217 -29.46 6.65 -5.31
CA ALA A 217 -28.96 5.41 -4.73
C ALA A 217 -29.67 4.18 -5.28
N ALA A 218 -30.99 4.24 -5.46
CA ALA A 218 -31.76 3.13 -6.04
C ALA A 218 -31.36 2.77 -7.49
N PHE A 219 -30.67 3.67 -8.20
CA PHE A 219 -30.21 3.45 -9.57
C PHE A 219 -28.72 3.14 -9.69
N ARG A 220 -27.94 3.28 -8.62
CA ARG A 220 -26.51 2.98 -8.60
C ARG A 220 -26.28 1.64 -7.93
N SER A 221 -25.49 0.76 -8.57
CA SER A 221 -25.22 -0.57 -8.03
C SER A 221 -24.74 -0.52 -6.57
N ARG A 222 -25.41 -1.24 -5.67
CA ARG A 222 -25.12 -1.26 -4.22
C ARG A 222 -25.25 0.13 -3.56
N ASN A 223 -26.07 1.00 -4.13
CA ASN A 223 -26.35 2.35 -3.64
C ASN A 223 -25.12 3.27 -3.58
N ARG A 224 -24.06 2.96 -4.34
CA ARG A 224 -22.81 3.73 -4.36
C ARG A 224 -22.94 4.92 -5.31
N ILE A 225 -23.65 5.94 -4.83
CA ILE A 225 -23.94 7.18 -5.56
C ILE A 225 -22.68 7.99 -5.90
N PRO A 226 -22.70 8.87 -6.91
CA PRO A 226 -21.61 9.81 -7.14
C PRO A 226 -21.36 10.71 -5.93
N VAL A 227 -20.16 10.61 -5.36
CA VAL A 227 -19.68 11.46 -4.26
C VAL A 227 -18.27 12.00 -4.52
N LEU A 228 -17.93 13.11 -3.88
CA LEU A 228 -16.66 13.81 -4.10
C LEU A 228 -15.48 13.08 -3.45
N SER A 229 -14.44 12.82 -4.25
CA SER A 229 -13.12 12.35 -3.79
C SER A 229 -12.12 13.49 -3.63
N TRP A 230 -12.10 14.43 -4.57
CA TRP A 230 -11.16 15.55 -4.56
C TRP A 230 -11.72 16.78 -5.25
N ILE A 231 -11.28 17.97 -4.85
CA ILE A 231 -11.60 19.25 -5.50
C ILE A 231 -10.33 20.04 -5.78
N HIS A 232 -10.23 20.58 -6.99
CA HIS A 232 -9.12 21.43 -7.39
C HIS A 232 -9.19 22.78 -6.67
N PRO A 233 -8.12 23.21 -5.98
CA PRO A 233 -8.15 24.41 -5.14
C PRO A 233 -8.52 25.67 -5.93
N GLU A 234 -7.97 25.83 -7.14
CA GLU A 234 -8.21 27.01 -7.97
C GLU A 234 -9.43 26.90 -8.90
N THR A 235 -9.54 25.81 -9.67
CA THR A 235 -10.55 25.69 -10.73
C THR A 235 -11.90 25.21 -10.23
N GLN A 236 -11.97 24.66 -9.00
CA GLN A 236 -13.14 24.01 -8.42
C GLN A 236 -13.64 22.77 -9.19
N ALA A 237 -12.86 22.29 -10.17
CA ALA A 237 -13.11 21.01 -10.85
C ALA A 237 -12.94 19.85 -9.85
N VAL A 238 -13.83 18.87 -9.91
CA VAL A 238 -13.86 17.76 -8.93
C VAL A 238 -13.57 16.41 -9.57
N ILE A 239 -12.96 15.53 -8.77
CA ILE A 239 -12.96 14.08 -9.02
C ILE A 239 -14.08 13.48 -8.18
N MET A 240 -15.03 12.85 -8.83
CA MET A 240 -16.11 12.09 -8.18
C MET A 240 -15.97 10.60 -8.44
N ARG A 241 -16.57 9.79 -7.57
CA ARG A 241 -16.61 8.34 -7.70
C ARG A 241 -17.98 7.74 -7.43
N CYS A 242 -18.30 6.66 -8.13
CA CYS A 242 -19.51 5.86 -7.92
C CYS A 242 -19.35 4.41 -8.39
N SER A 243 -20.42 3.62 -8.29
CA SER A 243 -20.61 2.39 -9.05
C SER A 243 -21.30 2.64 -10.39
N GLN A 244 -21.40 1.60 -11.22
CA GLN A 244 -22.20 1.66 -12.46
C GLN A 244 -23.68 1.99 -12.21
N PRO A 245 -24.37 2.59 -13.19
CA PRO A 245 -25.83 2.73 -13.19
C PRO A 245 -26.53 1.37 -13.51
N LEU A 246 -27.76 1.22 -13.04
CA LEU A 246 -28.60 0.01 -13.21
C LEU A 246 -29.51 0.11 -14.44
N VAL A 247 -28.90 0.35 -15.60
CA VAL A 247 -29.59 0.56 -16.89
C VAL A 247 -30.27 -0.73 -17.38
N GLY A 248 -29.56 -1.85 -17.33
CA GLY A 248 -30.00 -3.14 -17.85
C GLY A 248 -30.23 -3.19 -19.36
N MET A 249 -30.66 -4.35 -19.86
CA MET A 249 -30.97 -4.52 -21.29
C MET A 249 -32.16 -3.68 -21.76
N SER A 250 -33.12 -3.42 -20.87
CA SER A 250 -34.30 -2.62 -21.18
C SER A 250 -34.01 -1.13 -21.32
N GLY A 251 -32.76 -0.67 -21.12
CA GLY A 251 -32.40 0.74 -21.24
C GLY A 251 -33.07 1.61 -20.19
N LYS A 252 -33.21 1.11 -18.95
CA LYS A 252 -33.83 1.87 -17.85
C LYS A 252 -33.06 3.16 -17.62
N ARG A 253 -33.83 4.20 -17.33
CA ARG A 253 -33.38 5.56 -17.04
C ARG A 253 -33.83 5.97 -15.65
N ASN A 254 -33.10 6.89 -15.03
CA ASN A 254 -33.49 7.49 -13.77
C ASN A 254 -33.28 9.00 -13.87
N LYS A 255 -34.40 9.75 -13.85
CA LYS A 255 -34.37 11.21 -14.01
C LYS A 255 -33.66 11.92 -12.85
N ASP A 256 -33.68 11.33 -11.66
CA ASP A 256 -33.00 11.88 -10.49
C ASP A 256 -31.47 11.71 -10.63
N ASP A 257 -30.98 10.57 -11.13
CA ASP A 257 -29.55 10.35 -11.43
C ASP A 257 -29.06 11.27 -12.57
N GLU A 258 -29.84 11.37 -13.65
CA GLU A 258 -29.58 12.29 -14.76
C GLU A 258 -29.47 13.74 -14.26
N ARG A 259 -30.45 14.20 -13.47
CA ARG A 259 -30.44 15.54 -12.87
C ARG A 259 -29.28 15.72 -11.89
N TYR A 260 -28.94 14.69 -11.12
CA TYR A 260 -27.85 14.75 -10.16
C TYR A 260 -26.48 14.93 -10.86
N LEU A 261 -26.24 14.25 -11.97
CA LEU A 261 -25.04 14.46 -12.79
C LEU A 261 -25.00 15.87 -13.42
N ASP A 262 -26.15 16.42 -13.81
CA ASP A 262 -26.23 17.82 -14.27
C ASP A 262 -25.90 18.81 -13.15
N ILE A 263 -26.37 18.59 -11.92
CA ILE A 263 -26.03 19.44 -10.76
C ILE A 263 -24.52 19.38 -10.49
N ILE A 264 -23.90 18.20 -10.59
CA ILE A 264 -22.45 18.03 -10.45
C ILE A 264 -21.69 18.83 -11.52
N ARG A 265 -22.14 18.76 -12.78
CA ARG A 265 -21.57 19.53 -13.89
C ARG A 265 -21.68 21.03 -13.64
N GLU A 266 -22.87 21.50 -13.26
CA GLU A 266 -23.16 22.90 -12.94
C GLU A 266 -22.30 23.42 -11.77
N ALA A 267 -21.95 22.57 -10.79
CA ALA A 267 -21.11 22.92 -9.66
C ALA A 267 -19.66 23.29 -10.05
N ASN A 268 -19.18 22.95 -11.25
CA ASN A 268 -17.88 23.44 -11.74
C ASN A 268 -17.96 24.89 -12.27
N GLY A 269 -19.18 25.41 -12.54
CA GLY A 269 -19.38 26.76 -13.09
C GLY A 269 -18.94 26.92 -14.55
N GLN A 270 -18.56 25.82 -15.21
CA GLN A 270 -18.21 25.78 -16.63
C GLN A 270 -19.34 25.14 -17.45
N ILE A 271 -19.45 25.52 -18.73
CA ILE A 271 -20.49 25.01 -19.65
C ILE A 271 -20.08 23.66 -20.28
N SER A 272 -18.88 23.15 -19.98
CA SER A 272 -18.38 21.87 -20.50
C SER A 272 -19.25 20.67 -20.10
N LYS A 273 -19.22 19.62 -20.91
CA LYS A 273 -19.81 18.31 -20.58
C LYS A 273 -19.08 17.70 -19.38
N LEU A 274 -19.81 16.98 -18.53
CA LEU A 274 -19.22 16.16 -17.48
C LEU A 274 -18.51 14.96 -18.11
N THR A 275 -17.23 14.77 -17.83
CA THR A 275 -16.50 13.61 -18.35
C THR A 275 -16.65 12.43 -17.42
N ILE A 276 -17.10 11.30 -17.94
CA ILE A 276 -17.27 10.05 -17.23
C ILE A 276 -16.19 9.08 -17.70
N TYR A 277 -15.39 8.58 -16.77
CA TYR A 277 -14.41 7.53 -17.01
C TYR A 277 -14.92 6.22 -16.42
N ASP A 278 -15.38 5.32 -17.29
CA ASP A 278 -15.64 3.93 -16.93
C ASP A 278 -14.34 3.15 -17.05
N ALA A 279 -13.85 2.62 -15.93
CA ALA A 279 -12.59 1.92 -15.87
C ALA A 279 -12.57 0.64 -16.74
N ARG A 280 -13.73 0.10 -17.11
CA ARG A 280 -13.85 -1.20 -17.78
C ARG A 280 -13.51 -1.10 -19.27
N PRO A 281 -13.13 -2.23 -19.91
CA PRO A 281 -13.28 -2.37 -21.34
C PRO A 281 -14.76 -2.27 -21.73
N ASN A 282 -15.03 -1.67 -22.90
CA ASN A 282 -16.39 -1.52 -23.42
C ASN A 282 -17.15 -2.86 -23.43
N VAL A 283 -16.51 -3.93 -23.89
CA VAL A 283 -17.10 -5.28 -23.93
C VAL A 283 -17.58 -5.77 -22.57
N ASN A 284 -16.85 -5.45 -21.49
CA ASN A 284 -17.25 -5.79 -20.13
C ASN A 284 -18.40 -4.91 -19.65
N ALA A 285 -18.43 -3.62 -20.03
CA ALA A 285 -19.53 -2.73 -19.71
C ALA A 285 -20.84 -3.17 -20.37
N VAL A 286 -20.78 -3.59 -21.64
CA VAL A 286 -21.90 -4.19 -22.38
C VAL A 286 -22.36 -5.50 -21.72
N ALA A 287 -21.43 -6.38 -21.31
CA ALA A 287 -21.79 -7.59 -20.59
C ALA A 287 -22.48 -7.31 -19.24
N ASN A 288 -22.06 -6.26 -18.51
CA ASN A 288 -22.75 -5.84 -17.28
C ASN A 288 -24.14 -5.25 -17.57
N LYS A 289 -24.33 -4.58 -18.72
CA LYS A 289 -25.66 -4.13 -19.15
C LYS A 289 -26.61 -5.32 -19.33
N ALA A 290 -26.11 -6.45 -19.82
CA ALA A 290 -26.89 -7.69 -19.94
C ALA A 290 -27.35 -8.26 -18.60
N THR A 291 -26.60 -8.02 -17.51
CA THR A 291 -26.91 -8.53 -16.16
C THR A 291 -27.56 -7.49 -15.24
N GLY A 292 -28.05 -6.37 -15.79
CA GLY A 292 -28.81 -5.36 -15.04
C GLY A 292 -28.01 -4.11 -14.64
N GLY A 293 -26.69 -4.11 -14.81
CA GLY A 293 -25.83 -2.92 -14.70
C GLY A 293 -25.85 -2.07 -15.97
N GLY A 294 -24.72 -1.47 -16.32
CA GLY A 294 -24.60 -0.71 -17.58
C GLY A 294 -23.67 0.48 -17.46
N TYR A 295 -23.93 1.50 -18.28
CA TYR A 295 -23.17 2.75 -18.36
C TYR A 295 -24.08 3.87 -18.88
N GLU A 296 -23.66 5.10 -18.67
CA GLU A 296 -24.34 6.34 -19.03
C GLU A 296 -24.34 6.53 -20.56
N GLY A 297 -25.48 6.23 -21.21
CA GLY A 297 -25.65 6.41 -22.66
C GLY A 297 -25.91 7.87 -23.05
N GLU A 298 -25.46 8.28 -24.23
CA GLU A 298 -25.54 9.67 -24.71
C GLU A 298 -26.97 10.21 -24.77
N ASP A 299 -27.95 9.40 -25.16
CA ASP A 299 -29.37 9.78 -25.19
C ASP A 299 -29.97 10.09 -23.81
N ALA A 300 -29.43 9.46 -22.76
CA ALA A 300 -29.88 9.65 -21.38
C ALA A 300 -29.11 10.77 -20.67
N TYR A 301 -27.83 10.95 -21.00
CA TYR A 301 -26.93 11.91 -20.38
C TYR A 301 -26.31 12.84 -21.45
N PRO A 302 -27.09 13.72 -22.09
CA PRO A 302 -26.62 14.55 -23.21
C PRO A 302 -25.49 15.52 -22.83
N ASN A 303 -25.43 15.90 -21.55
CA ASN A 303 -24.41 16.78 -20.99
C ASN A 303 -23.21 16.03 -20.41
N ALA A 304 -23.09 14.73 -20.67
CA ALA A 304 -21.96 13.92 -20.27
C ALA A 304 -21.23 13.33 -21.49
N GLU A 305 -19.96 12.98 -21.30
CA GLU A 305 -19.14 12.29 -22.29
C GLU A 305 -18.45 11.11 -21.63
N LEU A 306 -18.67 9.90 -22.16
CA LEU A 306 -18.21 8.65 -21.56
C LEU A 306 -16.98 8.09 -22.28
N PHE A 307 -15.95 7.73 -21.51
CA PHE A 307 -14.74 7.07 -21.98
C PHE A 307 -14.51 5.75 -21.25
N PHE A 308 -14.10 4.72 -21.99
CA PHE A 308 -13.69 3.43 -21.46
C PHE A 308 -12.16 3.37 -21.33
N LEU A 309 -11.66 2.89 -20.18
CA LEU A 309 -10.22 2.86 -19.89
C LEU A 309 -9.56 1.48 -20.06
N ASP A 310 -10.33 0.47 -20.47
CA ASP A 310 -9.85 -0.88 -20.79
C ASP A 310 -9.12 -1.62 -19.64
N ILE A 311 -9.39 -1.24 -18.38
CA ILE A 311 -8.83 -1.92 -17.20
C ILE A 311 -9.65 -3.17 -16.88
N HIS A 312 -9.03 -4.32 -17.10
CA HIS A 312 -9.67 -5.63 -16.94
C HIS A 312 -10.09 -5.93 -15.49
N ASN A 313 -10.93 -6.96 -15.32
CA ASN A 313 -11.50 -7.32 -14.02
C ASN A 313 -10.49 -8.05 -13.11
N ILE A 314 -10.94 -8.33 -11.88
CA ILE A 314 -10.14 -8.94 -10.82
C ILE A 314 -9.56 -10.31 -11.19
N HIS A 315 -10.23 -11.09 -12.06
CA HIS A 315 -9.79 -12.42 -12.45
C HIS A 315 -8.59 -12.36 -13.39
N VAL A 316 -8.58 -11.41 -14.32
CA VAL A 316 -7.45 -11.17 -15.22
C VAL A 316 -6.22 -10.72 -14.42
N MET A 317 -6.39 -9.81 -13.45
CA MET A 317 -5.29 -9.36 -12.58
C MET A 317 -4.70 -10.49 -11.74
N ARG A 318 -5.55 -11.39 -11.22
CA ARG A 318 -5.11 -12.57 -10.47
C ARG A 318 -4.26 -13.49 -11.35
N GLU A 319 -4.74 -13.80 -12.55
CA GLU A 319 -4.01 -14.69 -13.46
C GLU A 319 -2.69 -14.07 -13.93
N SER A 320 -2.68 -12.75 -14.19
CA SER A 320 -1.46 -12.02 -14.53
C SER A 320 -0.39 -12.11 -13.43
N LEU A 321 -0.77 -11.86 -12.16
CA LEU A 321 0.18 -12.00 -11.04
C LEU A 321 0.65 -13.44 -10.84
N LYS A 322 -0.24 -14.42 -11.06
CA LYS A 322 0.14 -15.83 -10.98
C LYS A 322 1.22 -16.17 -12.02
N LYS A 323 1.03 -15.79 -13.29
CA LYS A 323 2.03 -15.95 -14.34
C LYS A 323 3.34 -15.22 -13.99
N LEU A 324 3.25 -14.01 -13.42
CA LEU A 324 4.43 -13.28 -12.96
C LEU A 324 5.18 -14.07 -11.88
N LYS A 325 4.49 -14.63 -10.90
CA LYS A 325 5.09 -15.47 -9.85
C LYS A 325 5.83 -16.67 -10.45
N ASP A 326 5.22 -17.33 -11.43
CA ASP A 326 5.75 -18.54 -12.06
C ASP A 326 7.09 -18.29 -12.81
N ILE A 327 7.31 -17.07 -13.32
CA ILE A 327 8.56 -16.72 -14.03
C ILE A 327 9.65 -16.09 -13.13
N VAL A 328 9.28 -15.62 -11.92
CA VAL A 328 10.24 -14.95 -11.01
C VAL A 328 10.71 -15.81 -9.84
N TYR A 329 9.98 -16.87 -9.49
CA TYR A 329 10.31 -17.72 -8.34
C TYR A 329 10.15 -19.22 -8.64
N PRO A 330 11.11 -20.07 -8.23
CA PRO A 330 12.32 -19.73 -7.51
C PRO A 330 13.46 -19.21 -8.40
N ASN A 331 13.52 -19.64 -9.65
CA ASN A 331 14.60 -19.34 -10.57
C ASN A 331 14.06 -18.52 -11.74
N VAL A 332 14.84 -17.52 -12.16
CA VAL A 332 14.55 -16.70 -13.34
C VAL A 332 15.27 -17.32 -14.54
N GLU A 333 14.54 -17.57 -15.62
CA GLU A 333 15.13 -17.98 -16.89
C GLU A 333 15.57 -16.73 -17.68
N GLU A 334 16.88 -16.55 -17.85
CA GLU A 334 17.44 -15.32 -18.45
C GLU A 334 17.24 -15.25 -19.97
N SER A 335 17.35 -16.37 -20.69
CA SER A 335 17.31 -16.41 -22.17
C SER A 335 16.02 -15.86 -22.77
N HIS A 336 14.90 -16.02 -22.08
CA HIS A 336 13.58 -15.61 -22.52
C HIS A 336 12.92 -14.60 -21.57
N TRP A 337 13.70 -13.95 -20.70
CA TRP A 337 13.20 -13.08 -19.64
C TRP A 337 12.16 -12.05 -20.11
N LEU A 338 12.49 -11.27 -21.14
CA LEU A 338 11.62 -10.19 -21.63
C LEU A 338 10.32 -10.73 -22.24
N SER A 339 10.38 -11.79 -23.04
CA SER A 339 9.20 -12.43 -23.64
C SER A 339 8.32 -13.11 -22.58
N SER A 340 8.94 -13.75 -21.58
CA SER A 340 8.24 -14.37 -20.46
C SER A 340 7.52 -13.30 -19.64
N LEU A 341 8.18 -12.19 -19.33
CA LEU A 341 7.57 -11.05 -18.63
C LEU A 341 6.42 -10.44 -19.43
N GLU A 342 6.58 -10.24 -20.73
CA GLU A 342 5.52 -9.77 -21.64
C GLU A 342 4.29 -10.68 -21.58
N SER A 343 4.47 -12.01 -21.61
CA SER A 343 3.38 -12.99 -21.58
C SER A 343 2.54 -12.99 -20.29
N THR A 344 3.05 -12.36 -19.22
CA THR A 344 2.30 -12.16 -17.97
C THR A 344 1.27 -11.04 -18.08
N HIS A 345 1.47 -10.10 -19.01
CA HIS A 345 0.73 -8.84 -19.14
C HIS A 345 0.75 -7.93 -17.89
N TRP A 346 1.59 -8.21 -16.88
CA TRP A 346 1.56 -7.46 -15.62
C TRP A 346 1.86 -5.97 -15.84
N LEU A 347 2.96 -5.66 -16.54
CA LEU A 347 3.33 -4.27 -16.85
C LEU A 347 2.35 -3.58 -17.80
N GLU A 348 1.69 -4.34 -18.67
CA GLU A 348 0.62 -3.81 -19.52
C GLU A 348 -0.59 -3.38 -18.67
N HIS A 349 -0.96 -4.16 -17.66
CA HIS A 349 -2.02 -3.77 -16.74
C HIS A 349 -1.63 -2.57 -15.87
N ILE A 350 -0.38 -2.49 -15.39
CA ILE A 350 0.15 -1.30 -14.69
C ILE A 350 0.05 -0.06 -15.61
N LYS A 351 0.45 -0.20 -16.87
CA LYS A 351 0.34 0.86 -17.89
C LYS A 351 -1.10 1.34 -18.03
N LEU A 352 -2.08 0.45 -18.17
CA LEU A 352 -3.48 0.84 -18.33
C LEU A 352 -4.02 1.59 -17.12
N VAL A 353 -3.70 1.14 -15.90
CA VAL A 353 -4.11 1.83 -14.67
C VAL A 353 -3.48 3.23 -14.58
N LEU A 354 -2.18 3.37 -14.83
CA LEU A 354 -1.50 4.67 -14.85
C LEU A 354 -2.05 5.58 -15.95
N THR A 355 -2.29 5.05 -17.15
CA THR A 355 -2.85 5.80 -18.28
C THR A 355 -4.23 6.35 -17.94
N GLY A 356 -5.11 5.54 -17.35
CA GLY A 356 -6.42 6.00 -16.90
C GLY A 356 -6.33 7.09 -15.83
N ALA A 357 -5.42 6.94 -14.85
CA ALA A 357 -5.22 7.94 -13.81
C ALA A 357 -4.66 9.27 -14.37
N ILE A 358 -3.74 9.21 -15.34
CA ILE A 358 -3.23 10.39 -16.07
C ILE A 358 -4.38 11.11 -16.79
N GLN A 359 -5.27 10.39 -17.46
CA GLN A 359 -6.43 11.00 -18.13
C GLN A 359 -7.35 11.72 -17.15
N VAL A 360 -7.64 11.09 -16.00
CA VAL A 360 -8.42 11.71 -14.92
C VAL A 360 -7.73 12.98 -14.41
N ALA A 361 -6.43 12.92 -14.12
CA ALA A 361 -5.67 14.06 -13.62
C ALA A 361 -5.59 15.22 -14.62
N ASP A 362 -5.26 14.93 -15.88
CA ASP A 362 -5.12 15.93 -16.95
C ASP A 362 -6.47 16.62 -17.24
N LYS A 363 -7.57 15.87 -17.26
CA LYS A 363 -8.90 16.43 -17.49
C LYS A 363 -9.32 17.42 -16.40
N VAL A 364 -8.94 17.16 -15.15
CA VAL A 364 -9.25 18.03 -14.00
C VAL A 364 -8.31 19.24 -13.94
N SER A 365 -7.00 19.03 -14.13
CA SER A 365 -5.99 20.10 -14.06
C SER A 365 -5.98 20.95 -15.33
N SER A 366 -5.60 20.37 -16.46
CA SER A 366 -5.44 21.07 -17.75
C SER A 366 -6.79 21.36 -18.40
N GLY A 367 -7.69 20.38 -18.37
CA GLY A 367 -9.04 20.50 -18.93
C GLY A 367 -10.01 21.32 -18.08
N ARG A 368 -9.64 21.65 -16.83
CA ARG A 368 -10.45 22.40 -15.84
C ARG A 368 -11.86 21.84 -15.67
N SER A 369 -12.04 20.53 -15.92
CA SER A 369 -13.35 19.90 -15.99
C SER A 369 -13.51 18.87 -14.88
N SER A 370 -14.68 18.88 -14.23
CA SER A 370 -15.05 17.80 -13.31
C SER A 370 -15.16 16.46 -14.04
N VAL A 371 -14.85 15.39 -13.31
CA VAL A 371 -14.85 14.02 -13.80
C VAL A 371 -15.59 13.09 -12.85
N LEU A 372 -16.31 12.11 -13.41
CA LEU A 372 -16.91 11.01 -12.67
C LEU A 372 -16.18 9.71 -13.02
N VAL A 373 -15.62 9.04 -12.02
CA VAL A 373 -14.89 7.78 -12.20
C VAL A 373 -15.71 6.63 -11.63
N HIS A 374 -15.98 5.61 -12.43
CA HIS A 374 -16.62 4.39 -11.94
C HIS A 374 -16.11 3.14 -12.64
N CYS A 375 -16.59 1.98 -12.16
CA CYS A 375 -16.43 0.70 -12.83
C CYS A 375 -17.72 -0.09 -12.60
N SER A 376 -17.67 -1.41 -12.40
CA SER A 376 -18.86 -2.19 -11.98
C SER A 376 -19.31 -1.79 -10.56
N ASP A 377 -18.57 -2.17 -9.52
CA ASP A 377 -18.95 -1.90 -8.13
C ASP A 377 -18.35 -0.61 -7.54
N GLY A 378 -17.36 0.01 -8.17
CA GLY A 378 -16.80 1.28 -7.70
C GLY A 378 -15.86 1.22 -6.49
N TRP A 379 -15.27 0.04 -6.19
CA TRP A 379 -14.34 -0.15 -5.05
C TRP A 379 -12.97 -0.77 -5.43
N ASP A 380 -12.77 -1.20 -6.68
CA ASP A 380 -11.49 -1.77 -7.15
C ASP A 380 -10.78 -0.76 -8.05
N ARG A 381 -11.02 -0.82 -9.36
CA ARG A 381 -10.43 0.07 -10.37
C ARG A 381 -10.70 1.55 -10.09
N THR A 382 -11.90 1.88 -9.60
CA THR A 382 -12.25 3.25 -9.20
C THR A 382 -11.35 3.76 -8.07
N ALA A 383 -11.00 2.92 -7.09
CA ALA A 383 -10.09 3.31 -6.02
C ALA A 383 -8.66 3.52 -6.56
N GLN A 384 -8.20 2.66 -7.48
CA GLN A 384 -6.91 2.84 -8.15
C GLN A 384 -6.83 4.19 -8.88
N LEU A 385 -7.81 4.47 -9.73
CA LEU A 385 -7.82 5.67 -10.58
C LEU A 385 -7.92 6.96 -9.77
N THR A 386 -8.87 7.03 -8.83
CA THR A 386 -9.06 8.22 -7.99
C THR A 386 -7.84 8.49 -7.12
N SER A 387 -7.26 7.46 -6.49
CA SER A 387 -6.08 7.61 -5.64
C SER A 387 -4.85 8.06 -6.42
N LEU A 388 -4.59 7.46 -7.58
CA LEU A 388 -3.44 7.80 -8.42
C LEU A 388 -3.58 9.21 -9.00
N ALA A 389 -4.77 9.59 -9.48
CA ALA A 389 -5.02 10.95 -9.94
C ALA A 389 -4.82 11.98 -8.81
N MET A 390 -5.26 11.67 -7.58
CA MET A 390 -5.01 12.52 -6.42
C MET A 390 -3.52 12.64 -6.07
N LEU A 391 -2.73 11.57 -6.18
CA LEU A 391 -1.27 11.65 -6.00
C LEU A 391 -0.58 12.52 -7.04
N MET A 392 -1.08 12.46 -8.28
CA MET A 392 -0.60 13.31 -9.38
C MET A 392 -0.91 14.78 -9.12
N LEU A 393 -2.12 15.09 -8.64
CA LEU A 393 -2.62 16.46 -8.51
C LEU A 393 -2.24 17.16 -7.20
N ASP A 394 -2.27 16.43 -6.08
CA ASP A 394 -2.17 17.03 -4.74
C ASP A 394 -0.91 16.55 -4.01
N SER A 395 0.03 17.48 -3.85
CA SER A 395 1.31 17.24 -3.16
C SER A 395 1.15 16.79 -1.70
N TYR A 396 0.00 17.05 -1.05
CA TYR A 396 -0.26 16.57 0.30
C TYR A 396 -0.20 15.04 0.35
N TYR A 397 -0.86 14.35 -0.58
CA TYR A 397 -0.91 12.88 -0.60
C TYR A 397 0.44 12.21 -0.93
N ARG A 398 1.44 13.00 -1.33
CA ARG A 398 2.82 12.54 -1.55
C ARG A 398 3.69 12.61 -0.30
N THR A 399 3.18 13.18 0.79
CA THR A 399 3.78 13.06 2.13
C THR A 399 3.47 11.68 2.73
N ILE A 400 4.25 11.23 3.72
CA ILE A 400 3.99 9.98 4.47
C ILE A 400 2.58 10.03 5.04
N GLN A 401 2.28 11.06 5.84
CA GLN A 401 0.96 11.20 6.48
C GLN A 401 -0.16 11.36 5.44
N GLY A 402 0.06 12.13 4.38
CA GLY A 402 -0.94 12.31 3.34
C GLY A 402 -1.21 11.02 2.57
N PHE A 403 -0.20 10.19 2.32
CA PHE A 403 -0.41 8.88 1.69
C PHE A 403 -1.21 7.94 2.60
N GLU A 404 -0.94 7.96 3.91
CA GLU A 404 -1.72 7.21 4.89
C GLU A 404 -3.19 7.67 4.90
N VAL A 405 -3.44 9.00 4.85
CA VAL A 405 -4.79 9.58 4.70
C VAL A 405 -5.44 9.14 3.39
N LEU A 406 -4.71 9.14 2.28
CA LEU A 406 -5.20 8.68 0.99
C LEU A 406 -5.69 7.22 1.04
N VAL A 407 -4.89 6.34 1.65
CA VAL A 407 -5.25 4.93 1.83
C VAL A 407 -6.46 4.78 2.75
N GLN A 408 -6.47 5.49 3.89
CA GLN A 408 -7.60 5.45 4.82
C GLN A 408 -8.90 5.93 4.18
N LYS A 409 -8.82 6.98 3.35
CA LYS A 409 -9.95 7.55 2.63
C LYS A 409 -10.38 6.66 1.46
N GLU A 410 -9.61 6.63 0.38
CA GLU A 410 -10.08 6.09 -0.91
C GLU A 410 -10.17 4.56 -0.97
N TRP A 411 -9.46 3.87 -0.07
CA TRP A 411 -9.44 2.41 -0.03
C TRP A 411 -10.24 1.87 1.15
N ILE A 412 -9.94 2.32 2.37
CA ILE A 412 -10.51 1.73 3.57
C ILE A 412 -11.94 2.25 3.81
N SER A 413 -12.12 3.57 3.91
CA SER A 413 -13.44 4.16 4.19
C SER A 413 -14.42 3.97 3.03
N PHE A 414 -13.91 4.06 1.79
CA PHE A 414 -14.69 3.82 0.57
C PHE A 414 -14.91 2.34 0.22
N GLY A 415 -14.53 1.40 1.10
CA GLY A 415 -14.99 0.01 1.05
C GLY A 415 -14.32 -0.85 -0.02
N HIS A 416 -13.02 -0.66 -0.27
CA HIS A 416 -12.24 -1.69 -0.94
C HIS A 416 -12.29 -2.98 -0.11
N LYS A 417 -12.64 -4.09 -0.77
CA LYS A 417 -12.89 -5.38 -0.11
C LYS A 417 -11.60 -6.11 0.29
N PHE A 418 -10.79 -5.53 1.16
CA PHE A 418 -9.49 -6.09 1.55
C PHE A 418 -9.59 -7.55 2.02
N ALA A 419 -10.54 -7.88 2.90
CA ALA A 419 -10.68 -9.24 3.41
C ALA A 419 -10.97 -10.25 2.29
N SER A 420 -11.86 -9.91 1.34
CA SER A 420 -12.17 -10.78 0.20
C SER A 420 -11.04 -10.82 -0.84
N ARG A 421 -10.40 -9.69 -1.14
CA ARG A 421 -9.33 -9.59 -2.15
C ARG A 421 -8.06 -10.31 -1.71
N ILE A 422 -7.77 -10.31 -0.41
CA ILE A 422 -6.56 -10.91 0.18
C ILE A 422 -6.82 -12.31 0.74
N GLY A 423 -8.05 -12.63 1.15
CA GLY A 423 -8.39 -13.87 1.84
C GLY A 423 -7.70 -13.95 3.21
N HIS A 424 -7.91 -12.94 4.07
CA HIS A 424 -7.32 -12.90 5.40
C HIS A 424 -7.81 -14.07 6.25
N GLY A 425 -6.89 -14.95 6.65
CA GLY A 425 -7.18 -16.11 7.50
C GLY A 425 -8.17 -17.13 6.94
N ASP A 426 -8.45 -17.09 5.64
CA ASP A 426 -9.35 -18.03 4.97
C ASP A 426 -8.56 -19.09 4.21
N LYS A 427 -8.89 -20.36 4.45
CA LYS A 427 -8.26 -21.54 3.82
C LYS A 427 -8.66 -21.73 2.36
N ASN A 428 -9.73 -21.09 1.88
CA ASN A 428 -10.18 -21.21 0.50
C ASN A 428 -9.30 -20.42 -0.48
N HIS A 429 -8.10 -20.96 -0.76
CA HIS A 429 -7.14 -20.35 -1.69
C HIS A 429 -7.64 -20.22 -3.13
N ALA A 430 -8.69 -20.96 -3.51
CA ALA A 430 -9.28 -20.95 -4.85
C ALA A 430 -10.42 -19.93 -5.01
N ASP A 431 -10.71 -19.13 -3.97
CA ASP A 431 -11.75 -18.11 -4.03
C ASP A 431 -11.53 -17.13 -5.20
N ALA A 432 -12.54 -17.05 -6.06
CA ALA A 432 -12.53 -16.23 -7.26
C ALA A 432 -12.54 -14.71 -6.94
N ASP A 433 -12.85 -14.30 -5.71
CA ASP A 433 -12.79 -12.91 -5.27
C ASP A 433 -11.38 -12.42 -4.92
N ARG A 434 -10.40 -13.32 -4.75
CA ARG A 434 -9.01 -12.95 -4.46
C ARG A 434 -8.34 -12.32 -5.67
N SER A 435 -7.71 -11.16 -5.49
CA SER A 435 -7.07 -10.41 -6.58
C SER A 435 -6.14 -9.30 -6.06
N PRO A 436 -5.00 -9.02 -6.74
CA PRO A 436 -3.96 -8.11 -6.26
C PRO A 436 -4.23 -6.63 -6.57
N ILE A 437 -5.45 -6.15 -6.37
CA ILE A 437 -5.85 -4.78 -6.77
C ILE A 437 -5.09 -3.70 -6.01
N PHE A 438 -4.96 -3.83 -4.68
CA PHE A 438 -4.19 -2.88 -3.88
C PHE A 438 -2.68 -3.00 -4.14
N LEU A 439 -2.16 -4.21 -4.38
CA LEU A 439 -0.77 -4.41 -4.79
C LEU A 439 -0.47 -3.68 -6.12
N GLN A 440 -1.36 -3.80 -7.10
CA GLN A 440 -1.22 -3.10 -8.37
C GLN A 440 -1.24 -1.58 -8.20
N PHE A 441 -2.03 -1.05 -7.26
CA PHE A 441 -1.98 0.38 -6.90
C PHE A 441 -0.62 0.77 -6.32
N ILE A 442 -0.09 0.02 -5.35
CA ILE A 442 1.21 0.32 -4.74
C ILE A 442 2.35 0.20 -5.77
N ASP A 443 2.27 -0.74 -6.72
CA ASP A 443 3.20 -0.83 -7.85
C ASP A 443 3.13 0.45 -8.70
N CYS A 444 1.94 0.92 -9.10
CA CYS A 444 1.79 2.21 -9.80
C CYS A 444 2.39 3.40 -9.01
N VAL A 445 2.26 3.41 -7.68
CA VAL A 445 2.90 4.44 -6.82
C VAL A 445 4.42 4.32 -6.87
N TRP A 446 4.95 3.10 -6.82
CA TRP A 446 6.38 2.84 -6.98
C TRP A 446 6.89 3.34 -8.34
N GLN A 447 6.19 3.04 -9.44
CA GLN A 447 6.53 3.54 -10.78
C GLN A 447 6.63 5.08 -10.81
N MET A 448 5.67 5.78 -10.18
CA MET A 448 5.72 7.24 -10.07
C MET A 448 6.90 7.73 -9.24
N SER A 449 7.19 7.07 -8.10
CA SER A 449 8.34 7.44 -7.26
C SER A 449 9.68 7.27 -7.98
N LYS A 450 9.78 6.30 -8.88
CA LYS A 450 10.95 6.08 -9.74
C LYS A 450 11.13 7.20 -10.78
N GLN A 451 10.03 7.63 -11.40
CA GLN A 451 10.06 8.71 -12.40
C GLN A 451 10.18 10.10 -11.77
N PHE A 452 9.78 10.27 -10.51
CA PHE A 452 9.86 11.53 -9.75
C PHE A 452 10.57 11.34 -8.40
N PRO A 453 11.91 11.15 -8.38
CA PRO A 453 12.66 10.74 -7.19
C PRO A 453 12.57 11.71 -6.00
N THR A 454 12.25 12.98 -6.25
CA THR A 454 12.19 14.04 -5.23
C THR A 454 10.76 14.37 -4.79
N ALA A 455 9.74 13.79 -5.42
CA ALA A 455 8.36 14.27 -5.29
C ALA A 455 7.58 13.61 -4.14
N PHE A 456 8.06 12.49 -3.60
CA PHE A 456 7.43 11.72 -2.54
C PHE A 456 8.27 11.74 -1.27
N GLU A 457 7.66 12.02 -0.12
CA GLU A 457 8.32 12.03 1.20
C GLU A 457 8.67 10.61 1.64
N PHE A 458 7.96 9.60 1.16
CA PHE A 458 8.22 8.21 1.50
C PHE A 458 9.17 7.54 0.50
N ASN A 459 9.95 6.57 0.99
CA ASN A 459 10.86 5.74 0.20
C ASN A 459 10.22 4.39 -0.20
N GLU A 460 10.99 3.54 -0.90
CA GLU A 460 10.52 2.20 -1.31
C GLU A 460 10.21 1.28 -0.12
N GLN A 461 10.97 1.37 0.97
CA GLN A 461 10.76 0.56 2.17
C GLN A 461 9.39 0.81 2.80
N PHE A 462 8.88 2.03 2.73
CA PHE A 462 7.50 2.36 3.16
C PHE A 462 6.47 1.56 2.36
N LEU A 463 6.58 1.55 1.04
CA LEU A 463 5.65 0.83 0.16
C LEU A 463 5.72 -0.69 0.37
N ILE A 464 6.93 -1.25 0.52
CA ILE A 464 7.12 -2.68 0.81
C ILE A 464 6.53 -3.04 2.18
N THR A 465 6.73 -2.19 3.19
CA THR A 465 6.19 -2.40 4.55
C THR A 465 4.66 -2.42 4.56
N ILE A 466 4.03 -1.55 3.77
CA ILE A 466 2.57 -1.58 3.57
C ILE A 466 2.12 -2.92 2.98
N LEU A 467 2.82 -3.43 1.96
CA LEU A 467 2.47 -4.71 1.32
C LEU A 467 2.74 -5.92 2.22
N ASP A 468 3.81 -5.90 3.02
CA ASP A 468 4.05 -6.96 4.01
C ASP A 468 2.92 -6.99 5.04
N HIS A 469 2.50 -5.82 5.51
CA HIS A 469 1.43 -5.72 6.50
C HIS A 469 0.02 -5.82 5.94
N LEU A 470 -0.17 -5.71 4.62
CA LEU A 470 -1.38 -6.09 3.91
C LEU A 470 -1.73 -7.56 4.15
N TYR A 471 -0.72 -8.44 4.21
CA TYR A 471 -0.92 -9.88 4.38
C TYR A 471 -0.75 -10.36 5.82
N SER A 472 0.11 -9.71 6.61
CA SER A 472 0.53 -10.22 7.93
C SER A 472 -0.59 -10.43 8.95
N CYS A 473 -1.69 -9.66 8.84
CA CYS A 473 -2.71 -9.52 9.89
C CYS A 473 -2.13 -9.15 11.27
N ARG A 474 -0.99 -8.44 11.32
CA ARG A 474 -0.41 -7.88 12.55
C ARG A 474 -1.14 -6.65 13.07
N PHE A 475 -1.76 -5.91 12.15
CA PHE A 475 -2.49 -4.66 12.40
C PHE A 475 -3.91 -4.76 11.85
N GLY A 476 -4.82 -3.96 12.41
CA GLY A 476 -6.23 -3.92 11.98
C GLY A 476 -6.46 -3.11 10.70
N THR A 477 -5.49 -2.32 10.24
CA THR A 477 -5.63 -1.35 9.13
C THR A 477 -6.29 -1.95 7.90
N PHE A 478 -5.85 -3.14 7.45
CA PHE A 478 -6.37 -3.78 6.24
C PHE A 478 -7.42 -4.88 6.48
N LEU A 479 -7.95 -5.02 7.70
CA LEU A 479 -8.71 -6.22 8.10
C LEU A 479 -10.16 -6.43 7.66
N TYR A 480 -10.94 -5.56 7.05
CA TYR A 480 -12.35 -5.90 6.72
C TYR A 480 -12.73 -5.24 5.41
N ASN A 481 -13.97 -5.46 4.95
CA ASN A 481 -14.41 -5.04 3.62
C ASN A 481 -15.02 -3.62 3.55
N SER A 482 -15.43 -3.02 4.66
CA SER A 482 -15.99 -1.67 4.70
C SER A 482 -15.79 -1.00 6.06
N GLU A 483 -15.97 0.32 6.10
CA GLU A 483 -15.97 1.11 7.34
C GLU A 483 -17.00 0.59 8.34
N PHE A 484 -18.24 0.37 7.89
CA PHE A 484 -19.33 -0.18 8.70
C PHE A 484 -18.93 -1.45 9.47
N VAL A 485 -18.32 -2.43 8.78
CA VAL A 485 -17.91 -3.68 9.42
C VAL A 485 -16.79 -3.44 10.44
N ARG A 486 -15.87 -2.50 10.17
CA ARG A 486 -14.77 -2.17 11.08
C ARG A 486 -15.26 -1.48 12.35
N GLU A 487 -16.25 -0.60 12.23
CA GLU A 487 -16.89 0.02 13.38
C GLU A 487 -17.64 -1.01 14.23
N LYS A 488 -18.42 -1.89 13.57
CA LYS A 488 -19.13 -2.98 14.26
C LYS A 488 -18.18 -3.89 15.05
N GLU A 489 -17.04 -4.24 14.46
CA GLU A 489 -16.02 -5.06 15.10
C GLU A 489 -15.11 -4.28 16.06
N LYS A 490 -15.27 -2.95 16.15
CA LYS A 490 -14.49 -2.03 16.97
C LYS A 490 -12.98 -2.14 16.71
N VAL A 491 -12.59 -2.19 15.44
CA VAL A 491 -11.22 -2.45 15.01
C VAL A 491 -10.25 -1.40 15.55
N SER A 492 -10.62 -0.12 15.51
CA SER A 492 -9.80 0.98 16.01
C SER A 492 -9.59 0.95 17.53
N GLU A 493 -10.53 0.38 18.29
CA GLU A 493 -10.44 0.24 19.75
C GLU A 493 -9.68 -1.03 20.17
N LYS A 494 -9.76 -2.09 19.36
CA LYS A 494 -9.28 -3.44 19.74
C LYS A 494 -8.00 -3.89 19.05
N THR A 495 -7.48 -3.11 18.09
CA THR A 495 -6.29 -3.47 17.33
C THR A 495 -5.37 -2.27 17.15
N LEU A 496 -4.11 -2.52 16.82
CA LEU A 496 -3.15 -1.48 16.48
C LEU A 496 -3.26 -1.12 14.98
N SER A 497 -2.98 0.13 14.65
CA SER A 497 -2.85 0.61 13.27
C SER A 497 -1.43 0.39 12.75
N LEU A 498 -1.28 0.02 11.48
CA LEU A 498 0.00 0.01 10.79
C LEU A 498 0.69 1.38 10.87
N TRP A 499 -0.10 2.46 10.80
CA TRP A 499 0.42 3.83 10.85
C TRP A 499 1.05 4.15 12.21
N SER A 500 0.69 3.44 13.30
CA SER A 500 1.39 3.56 14.59
C SER A 500 2.84 3.12 14.48
N LEU A 501 3.11 1.99 13.81
CA LEU A 501 4.47 1.50 13.58
C LEU A 501 5.24 2.47 12.70
N ILE A 502 4.67 2.85 11.55
CA ILE A 502 5.35 3.68 10.55
C ILE A 502 5.70 5.05 11.15
N ASN A 503 4.75 5.73 11.79
CA ASN A 503 4.98 7.07 12.30
C ASN A 503 5.88 7.10 13.55
N SER A 504 5.93 6.01 14.33
CA SER A 504 6.91 5.87 15.42
C SER A 504 8.34 5.71 14.91
N GLU A 505 8.52 5.27 13.65
CA GLU A 505 9.83 5.02 13.03
C GLU A 505 9.99 5.79 11.70
N LYS A 506 9.40 6.99 11.60
CA LYS A 506 9.27 7.77 10.36
C LYS A 506 10.58 7.93 9.57
N SER A 507 11.73 8.04 10.26
CA SER A 507 13.04 8.18 9.64
C SER A 507 13.43 7.01 8.73
N LYS A 508 13.01 5.78 9.04
CA LYS A 508 13.26 4.59 8.19
C LYS A 508 12.52 4.66 6.85
N TYR A 509 11.43 5.41 6.83
CA TYR A 509 10.49 5.50 5.71
C TYR A 509 10.64 6.78 4.90
N THR A 510 11.44 7.72 5.39
CA THR A 510 11.61 9.03 4.74
C THR A 510 12.56 8.91 3.56
N ASN A 511 12.14 9.49 2.43
CA ASN A 511 12.95 9.70 1.25
C ASN A 511 13.88 10.90 1.48
N PRO A 512 15.21 10.68 1.52
CA PRO A 512 16.18 11.75 1.68
C PRO A 512 16.09 12.85 0.62
N PHE A 513 15.67 12.49 -0.60
CA PHE A 513 15.62 13.39 -1.75
C PHE A 513 14.33 14.22 -1.82
N TYR A 514 13.42 14.04 -0.87
CA TYR A 514 12.13 14.70 -0.89
C TYR A 514 12.28 16.23 -0.88
N SER A 515 11.66 16.88 -1.86
CA SER A 515 11.51 18.32 -1.94
C SER A 515 10.03 18.65 -1.93
N LYS A 516 9.63 19.54 -1.02
CA LYS A 516 8.25 19.99 -0.92
C LYS A 516 7.92 20.93 -2.08
N GLU A 517 7.42 20.36 -3.16
CA GLU A 517 6.92 21.08 -4.33
C GLU A 517 5.41 21.32 -4.20
N LEU A 518 5.02 22.51 -3.75
CA LEU A 518 3.61 22.89 -3.63
C LEU A 518 2.96 22.99 -5.02
N ASN A 519 1.79 22.37 -5.17
CA ASN A 519 0.87 22.53 -6.31
C ASN A 519 1.41 22.12 -7.70
N ARG A 520 2.53 21.38 -7.79
CA ARG A 520 3.00 20.83 -9.07
C ARG A 520 2.29 19.51 -9.36
N ALA A 521 1.52 19.46 -10.45
CA ALA A 521 0.96 18.19 -10.95
C ALA A 521 2.07 17.27 -11.51
N LEU A 522 1.98 15.97 -11.27
CA LEU A 522 2.88 14.95 -11.82
C LEU A 522 2.20 14.17 -12.94
N TYR A 523 2.87 14.04 -14.09
CA TYR A 523 2.39 13.26 -15.23
C TYR A 523 3.41 12.19 -15.59
N PRO A 524 3.31 10.97 -15.00
CA PRO A 524 4.22 9.88 -15.33
C PRO A 524 4.06 9.44 -16.78
N VAL A 525 5.12 8.87 -17.36
CA VAL A 525 5.08 8.25 -18.69
C VAL A 525 4.60 6.81 -18.55
N ALA A 526 3.33 6.57 -18.88
CA ALA A 526 2.73 5.24 -18.92
C ALA A 526 3.08 4.50 -20.23
N SER A 527 4.34 4.09 -20.38
CA SER A 527 4.85 3.37 -21.55
C SER A 527 5.67 2.15 -21.11
N MET A 528 5.58 1.05 -21.86
CA MET A 528 6.38 -0.15 -21.61
C MET A 528 7.90 0.11 -21.63
N ARG A 529 8.34 1.22 -22.23
CA ARG A 529 9.75 1.65 -22.24
C ARG A 529 10.21 2.35 -20.96
N HIS A 530 9.27 2.78 -20.11
CA HIS A 530 9.53 3.54 -18.89
C HIS A 530 9.05 2.83 -17.63
N LEU A 531 8.19 1.83 -17.77
CA LEU A 531 7.75 1.00 -16.66
C LEU A 531 8.75 -0.13 -16.44
N GLU A 532 9.08 -0.36 -15.18
CA GLU A 532 10.04 -1.37 -14.77
C GLU A 532 9.35 -2.47 -13.97
N LEU A 533 9.88 -3.69 -13.98
CA LEU A 533 9.46 -4.69 -13.00
C LEU A 533 10.01 -4.29 -11.62
N TRP A 534 9.16 -4.26 -10.61
CA TRP A 534 9.57 -3.95 -9.24
C TRP A 534 10.36 -5.12 -8.60
N VAL A 535 11.64 -5.22 -8.96
CA VAL A 535 12.55 -6.31 -8.55
C VAL A 535 12.62 -6.46 -7.03
N ASN A 536 12.73 -5.35 -6.31
CA ASN A 536 12.85 -5.30 -4.85
C ASN A 536 11.60 -5.77 -4.09
N TYR A 537 10.47 -5.95 -4.79
CA TYR A 537 9.29 -6.59 -4.23
C TYR A 537 9.09 -8.00 -4.79
N TYR A 538 9.03 -8.15 -6.13
CA TYR A 538 8.65 -9.42 -6.75
C TYR A 538 9.73 -10.50 -6.71
N ILE A 539 11.01 -10.13 -6.61
CA ILE A 539 12.16 -11.07 -6.66
C ILE A 539 13.03 -10.98 -5.38
N ARG A 540 12.54 -10.30 -4.34
CA ARG A 540 13.28 -9.98 -3.11
C ARG A 540 13.78 -11.18 -2.30
N TRP A 541 13.23 -12.37 -2.56
CA TRP A 541 13.60 -13.60 -1.85
C TRP A 541 14.86 -14.26 -2.39
N ASN A 542 15.31 -13.88 -3.59
CA ASN A 542 16.56 -14.38 -4.14
C ASN A 542 17.75 -13.68 -3.44
N PRO A 543 18.60 -14.40 -2.67
CA PRO A 543 19.70 -13.81 -1.94
C PRO A 543 20.75 -13.10 -2.80
N ARG A 544 20.82 -13.44 -4.10
CA ARG A 544 21.74 -12.81 -5.07
C ARG A 544 21.25 -11.44 -5.55
N ILE A 545 19.94 -11.24 -5.56
CA ILE A 545 19.29 -10.00 -6.01
C ILE A 545 19.03 -9.08 -4.82
N ARG A 546 18.76 -9.66 -3.65
CA ARG A 546 18.59 -8.93 -2.40
C ARG A 546 19.85 -8.09 -2.16
N GLN A 547 19.73 -6.78 -2.30
CA GLN A 547 20.78 -5.84 -1.92
C GLN A 547 21.03 -6.02 -0.42
N GLN A 548 22.07 -6.78 -0.05
CA GLN A 548 22.45 -6.99 1.34
C GLN A 548 23.05 -5.72 1.98
N GLN A 549 23.32 -4.71 1.16
CA GLN A 549 23.82 -3.39 1.52
C GLN A 549 22.96 -2.33 0.81
N PRO A 550 22.64 -1.19 1.44
CA PRO A 550 22.07 -0.05 0.74
C PRO A 550 22.90 0.27 -0.49
N ASN A 551 22.27 0.71 -1.58
CA ASN A 551 23.01 1.17 -2.75
C ASN A 551 24.13 2.13 -2.29
N PRO A 552 25.42 1.89 -2.63
CA PRO A 552 26.52 2.74 -2.18
C PRO A 552 26.29 4.24 -2.48
N VAL A 553 25.52 4.54 -3.54
CA VAL A 553 25.08 5.91 -3.87
C VAL A 553 24.08 6.45 -2.85
N GLU A 554 23.09 5.66 -2.45
CA GLU A 554 22.12 6.04 -1.40
C GLU A 554 22.81 6.20 -0.05
N GLN A 555 23.71 5.29 0.32
CA GLN A 555 24.52 5.38 1.53
C GLN A 555 25.34 6.67 1.56
N ARG A 556 26.07 6.95 0.48
CA ARG A 556 26.86 8.16 0.36
C ARG A 556 26.00 9.41 0.40
N TYR A 557 24.80 9.37 -0.18
CA TYR A 557 23.89 10.50 -0.16
C TYR A 557 23.28 10.74 1.22
N MET A 558 22.94 9.68 1.95
CA MET A 558 22.49 9.78 3.35
C MET A 558 23.57 10.41 4.23
N GLU A 559 24.84 10.05 4.03
CA GLU A 559 25.96 10.73 4.70
C GLU A 559 26.01 12.23 4.36
N LEU A 560 25.82 12.58 3.07
CA LEU A 560 25.84 13.98 2.62
C LEU A 560 24.67 14.80 3.18
N LEU A 561 23.49 14.20 3.31
CA LEU A 561 22.34 14.86 3.92
C LEU A 561 22.49 15.01 5.42
N ALA A 562 22.95 13.98 6.12
CA ALA A 562 23.28 14.09 7.54
C ALA A 562 24.30 15.23 7.77
N LEU A 563 25.27 15.36 6.87
CA LEU A 563 26.25 16.45 6.90
C LEU A 563 25.60 17.81 6.61
N ARG A 564 24.69 17.90 5.63
CA ARG A 564 23.91 19.11 5.34
C ARG A 564 23.09 19.56 6.54
N ASP A 565 22.35 18.66 7.16
CA ASP A 565 21.52 18.95 8.32
C ASP A 565 22.37 19.39 9.52
N ASP A 566 23.55 18.78 9.69
CA ASP A 566 24.52 19.23 10.69
C ASP A 566 25.01 20.65 10.41
N TYR A 567 25.31 20.99 9.15
CA TYR A 567 25.69 22.34 8.77
C TYR A 567 24.56 23.35 8.98
N ILE A 568 23.31 22.98 8.67
CA ILE A 568 22.14 23.84 8.90
C ILE A 568 21.98 24.12 10.39
N ARG A 569 22.01 23.08 11.25
CA ARG A 569 21.95 23.27 12.71
C ARG A 569 23.05 24.18 13.23
N ARG A 570 24.30 23.97 12.80
CA ARG A 570 25.43 24.83 13.18
C ARG A 570 25.23 26.27 12.72
N LEU A 571 24.66 26.48 11.53
CA LEU A 571 24.34 27.81 11.02
C LEU A 571 23.29 28.50 11.91
N GLU A 572 22.24 27.79 12.30
CA GLU A 572 21.20 28.28 13.21
C GLU A 572 21.77 28.63 14.59
N GLU A 573 22.60 27.76 15.16
CA GLU A 573 23.30 28.01 16.43
C GLU A 573 24.19 29.25 16.37
N LEU A 574 24.95 29.43 15.28
CA LEU A 574 25.78 30.60 15.06
C LEU A 574 24.96 31.88 14.89
N GLN A 575 23.81 31.82 14.22
CA GLN A 575 22.89 32.96 14.07
C GLN A 575 22.28 33.37 15.42
N ILE A 576 21.88 32.41 16.25
CA ILE A 576 21.39 32.66 17.62
C ILE A 576 22.50 33.26 18.49
N THR A 577 23.73 32.77 18.36
CA THR A 577 24.89 33.27 19.11
C THR A 577 25.31 34.68 18.67
N ASN A 578 25.14 35.02 17.39
CA ASN A 578 25.40 36.38 16.89
C ASN A 578 24.32 37.38 17.32
N ASN A 579 23.04 36.99 17.31
CA ASN A 579 21.95 37.85 17.78
C ASN A 579 21.99 38.11 19.28
N SER A 580 22.56 37.21 20.08
CA SER A 580 22.76 37.39 21.53
C SER A 580 24.00 38.22 21.90
N LYS A 581 24.86 38.56 20.92
CA LYS A 581 26.09 39.35 21.12
C LYS A 581 25.98 40.81 20.68
N ILE A 582 24.80 41.32 20.33
CA ILE A 582 24.59 42.75 20.08
C ILE A 582 24.12 43.41 21.38
N PRO A 583 24.94 44.20 22.10
CA PRO A 583 24.43 45.08 23.13
C PRO A 583 23.75 46.28 22.45
N ASN A 584 22.61 46.69 23.00
CA ASN A 584 21.98 47.98 22.69
C ASN A 584 23.00 49.11 22.87
N SER A 585 23.51 49.67 21.77
CA SER A 585 24.05 51.02 21.74
C SER A 585 23.18 51.90 20.84
N SER A 586 22.47 52.80 21.49
CA SER A 586 21.81 53.93 20.85
C SER A 586 22.84 54.98 20.44
N ALA A 587 22.91 55.34 19.15
CA ALA A 587 23.12 56.72 18.67
C ALA A 587 23.09 56.83 17.13
N SER A 588 22.10 57.59 16.65
CA SER A 588 22.06 58.50 15.49
C SER A 588 22.97 58.33 14.24
N SER A 589 22.24 58.24 13.12
CA SER A 589 22.34 59.08 11.89
C SER A 589 23.26 58.69 10.73
N THR A 590 22.68 58.91 9.54
CA THR A 590 23.22 59.03 8.17
C THR A 590 23.44 57.76 7.35
N SER A 591 22.54 57.60 6.36
CA SER A 591 22.74 56.80 5.15
C SER A 591 23.98 57.26 4.38
N PRO A 592 24.65 56.37 3.66
CA PRO A 592 24.48 56.41 2.21
C PRO A 592 24.41 55.04 1.52
N SER A 593 23.72 55.08 0.39
CA SER A 593 23.53 54.08 -0.65
C SER A 593 24.81 53.36 -1.07
N GLN A 594 24.83 52.02 -1.05
CA GLN A 594 25.72 51.21 -1.89
C GLN A 594 25.03 49.96 -2.42
N MET A 595 25.13 49.81 -3.74
CA MET A 595 24.59 48.75 -4.58
C MET A 595 25.11 47.37 -4.16
N VAL A 596 24.21 46.40 -4.04
CA VAL A 596 24.59 44.97 -3.98
C VAL A 596 24.64 44.46 -5.42
N SER A 597 25.86 44.18 -5.90
CA SER A 597 26.09 43.43 -7.13
C SER A 597 25.57 42.00 -6.98
N GLN A 598 24.71 41.58 -7.91
CA GLN A 598 24.34 40.18 -8.11
C GLN A 598 25.61 39.36 -8.36
N VAL A 599 25.90 38.39 -7.49
CA VAL A 599 26.82 37.30 -7.80
C VAL A 599 26.00 36.23 -8.52
N GLN A 600 26.12 36.23 -9.84
CA GLN A 600 25.73 35.13 -10.71
C GLN A 600 26.71 33.98 -10.47
N THR A 601 26.24 32.86 -9.92
CA THR A 601 26.97 31.60 -10.01
C THR A 601 26.42 30.80 -11.18
N HIS A 602 27.22 30.71 -12.25
CA HIS A 602 27.14 29.61 -13.20
C HIS A 602 27.53 28.33 -12.45
N PHE A 603 26.60 27.39 -12.32
CA PHE A 603 26.75 25.95 -12.60
C PHE A 603 25.38 25.28 -12.45
#